data_AF-A0A8T9FRM4-F1
#
_entry.id   AF-A0A8T9FRM4-F1
#
_cell.length_a   1.000
_cell.length_b   1.000
_cell.length_c   1.000
_cell.angle_alpha   90.00
_cell.angle_beta   90.00
_cell.angle_gamma   90.00
#
_symmetry.space_group_name_H-M   'P 1'
#
loop_
_entity.id
_entity.type
_entity.pdbx_description
1 polymer ?
#
loop_
_entity_poly.entity_id
_entity_poly.type
_entity_poly.pdbx_seq_one_letter_code
_entity_poly.pdbx_strand_id
1 'polypeptide(L)' 'MSRRPSRIGRRQVSGHFPPDVLDAISRLAKERNVTHQVILAEALNDLFEKNGLQRLARQTALPRGRATVRRHATGPDAAD' A
#
# COMPACT_ATOMS: atom_id res chain seq x y z
N MET A 1 -22.63 11.97 -3.77
CA MET A 1 -21.19 11.67 -4.00
C MET A 1 -20.87 10.28 -3.46
N SER A 2 -20.57 9.29 -4.30
CA SER A 2 -20.23 7.93 -3.84
C SER A 2 -18.82 7.90 -3.26
N ARG A 3 -18.69 7.48 -2.00
CA ARG A 3 -17.40 7.35 -1.31
C ARG A 3 -16.60 6.25 -2.01
N ARG A 4 -15.37 6.52 -2.46
CA ARG A 4 -14.50 5.50 -3.07
C ARG A 4 -14.47 4.26 -2.15
N PRO A 5 -14.70 3.04 -2.65
CA PRO A 5 -14.72 1.82 -1.82
C PRO A 5 -13.46 1.65 -0.96
N SER A 6 -12.32 2.13 -1.45
CA SER A 6 -11.05 2.13 -0.70
C SER A 6 -11.04 3.01 0.56
N ARG A 7 -12.01 3.92 0.74
CA ARG A 7 -12.11 4.85 1.88
C ARG A 7 -13.23 4.51 2.88
N ILE A 8 -14.07 3.51 2.58
CA ILE A 8 -15.14 3.09 3.51
C ILE A 8 -14.50 2.47 4.75
N GLY A 9 -14.90 2.92 5.94
CA GLY A 9 -14.37 2.44 7.22
C GLY A 9 -12.91 2.82 7.51
N ARG A 10 -12.29 3.71 6.70
CA ARG A 10 -10.89 4.14 6.88
C ARG A 10 -10.80 5.65 7.15
N ARG A 11 -9.85 6.06 7.98
CA ARG A 11 -9.45 7.46 8.20
C ARG A 11 -8.06 7.69 7.63
N GLN A 12 -7.79 8.92 7.19
CA GLN A 12 -6.47 9.33 6.72
C GLN A 12 -5.56 9.65 7.90
N VAL A 13 -4.31 9.22 7.81
CA VAL A 13 -3.21 9.65 8.66
C VAL A 13 -2.20 10.35 7.73
N SER A 14 -1.87 11.61 8.01
CA SER A 14 -1.00 12.43 7.15
C SER A 14 -0.15 13.40 7.96
N GLY A 15 0.98 13.82 7.37
CA GLY A 15 1.87 14.86 7.90
C GLY A 15 2.70 15.48 6.77
N HIS A 16 3.32 16.62 7.03
CA HIS A 16 4.27 17.25 6.11
C HIS A 16 5.68 16.77 6.41
N PHE A 17 6.41 16.34 5.38
CA PHE A 17 7.77 15.81 5.48
C PHE A 17 8.66 16.39 4.38
N PRO A 18 9.99 16.38 4.56
CA PRO A 18 10.93 16.68 3.49
C PRO A 18 10.72 15.78 2.26
N PRO A 19 10.98 16.28 1.04
CA PRO A 19 10.84 15.49 -0.19
C PRO A 19 11.58 14.15 -0.17
N ASP A 20 12.80 14.14 0.38
CA ASP A 20 13.66 12.94 0.46
C ASP A 20 12.99 11.77 1.21
N VAL A 21 12.09 12.06 2.15
CA VAL A 21 11.31 11.03 2.85
C VAL A 21 10.34 10.33 1.90
N LEU A 22 9.68 11.10 1.03
CA LEU A 22 8.78 10.55 0.02
C LEU A 22 9.55 9.73 -1.02
N ASP A 23 10.74 10.19 -1.41
CA ASP A 23 11.60 9.48 -2.36
C ASP A 23 12.07 8.14 -1.79
N ALA A 24 12.48 8.10 -0.52
CA ALA A 24 12.84 6.86 0.17
C ALA A 24 11.66 5.87 0.25
N ILE A 25 10.47 6.34 0.62
CA ILE A 25 9.25 5.50 0.64
C ILE A 25 8.93 4.97 -0.75
N SER A 26 9.04 5.82 -1.78
CA SER A 26 8.76 5.45 -3.17
C SER A 26 9.74 4.41 -3.69
N ARG A 27 11.03 4.55 -3.34
CA ARG A 27 12.08 3.57 -3.66
C ARG A 27 11.78 2.23 -3.00
N LEU A 28 11.50 2.20 -1.69
CA LEU A 28 11.18 0.97 -0.95
C LEU A 28 9.95 0.24 -1.53
N ALA A 29 8.90 0.99 -1.87
CA ALA A 29 7.69 0.41 -2.44
C ALA A 29 7.94 -0.21 -3.83
N LYS A 30 8.79 0.43 -4.65
CA LYS A 30 9.21 -0.10 -5.96
C LYS A 30 10.05 -1.36 -5.81
N GLU A 31 11.10 -1.31 -4.97
CA GLU A 31 12.00 -2.44 -4.71
C GLU A 31 11.26 -3.67 -4.19
N ARG A 32 10.28 -3.47 -3.29
CA ARG A 32 9.48 -4.56 -2.70
C ARG A 32 8.23 -4.93 -3.51
N ASN A 33 7.96 -4.26 -4.63
CA ASN A 33 6.72 -4.38 -5.43
C ASN A 33 5.43 -4.29 -4.57
N VAL A 34 5.40 -3.40 -3.58
CA VAL A 34 4.23 -3.15 -2.72
C VAL A 34 3.65 -1.75 -2.97
N THR A 35 2.68 -1.33 -2.15
CA THR A 35 2.17 0.05 -2.18
C THR A 35 2.76 0.85 -1.02
N HIS A 36 2.73 2.19 -1.11
CA HIS A 36 3.15 3.04 0.02
C HIS A 36 2.38 2.71 1.29
N GLN A 37 1.12 2.28 1.18
CA GLN A 37 0.30 1.90 2.32
C GLN A 37 0.84 0.68 3.07
N VAL A 38 1.48 -0.28 2.38
CA VAL A 38 2.12 -1.43 3.02
C VAL A 38 3.37 -0.97 3.79
N ILE A 39 4.21 -0.12 3.17
CA ILE A 39 5.40 0.46 3.82
C ILE A 39 5.01 1.27 5.06
N LEU A 40 3.98 2.11 4.95
CA LEU A 40 3.47 2.89 6.08
C LEU A 40 2.84 2.00 7.16
N ALA A 41 2.17 0.91 6.79
CA ALA A 41 1.61 -0.02 7.76
C ALA A 41 2.69 -0.76 8.55
N GLU A 42 3.80 -1.15 7.91
CA GLU A 42 4.98 -1.69 8.57
C GLU A 42 5.55 -0.68 9.58
N ALA A 43 5.88 0.53 9.11
CA ALA A 43 6.46 1.59 9.95
C ALA A 43 5.56 1.98 11.14
N LEU A 44 4.24 2.08 10.94
CA LEU A 44 3.29 2.39 12.01
C LEU A 44 3.20 1.27 13.04
N ASN A 45 3.22 0.01 12.61
CA ASN A 45 3.18 -1.10 13.54
C ASN A 45 4.48 -1.20 14.36
N ASP A 46 5.63 -0.94 13.74
CA ASP A 46 6.90 -0.91 14.47
C ASP A 46 6.93 0.25 15.48
N LEU A 47 6.33 1.39 15.14
CA LEU A 47 6.10 2.48 16.10
C LEU A 47 5.17 2.04 17.24
N PHE A 48 4.07 1.35 16.94
CA PHE A 48 3.14 0.87 17.97
C PHE A 48 3.79 -0.12 18.93
N GLU A 49 4.51 -1.12 18.42
CA GLU A 49 5.19 -2.10 19.26
C GLU A 49 6.25 -1.48 20.16
N LYS A 50 7.04 -0.53 19.63
CA LYS A 50 8.00 0.24 20.43
C LYS A 50 7.36 0.97 21.61
N ASN A 51 6.05 1.23 21.55
CA ASN A 51 5.27 1.91 22.58
C ASN A 51 4.31 0.96 23.33
N GLY A 52 4.49 -0.36 23.22
CA GLY A 52 3.65 -1.35 23.90
C GLY A 52 2.22 -1.46 23.35
N LEU A 53 1.97 -0.94 22.16
CA LEU A 53 0.67 -1.01 21.49
C LEU A 53 0.61 -2.19 20.52
N GLN A 54 -0.61 -2.65 20.24
CA GLN A 54 -0.86 -3.72 19.27
C GLN A 54 -0.58 -3.27 17.83
N ARG A 55 -0.27 -4.22 16.95
CA ARG A 55 -0.15 -3.99 15.50
C ARG A 55 -1.52 -3.75 14.85
N LEU A 56 -1.94 -2.48 14.74
CA LEU A 56 -3.26 -2.11 14.20
C LEU A 56 -3.29 -1.95 12.67
N ALA A 57 -2.15 -1.67 12.04
CA ALA A 57 -2.11 -1.36 10.61
C ALA A 57 -2.04 -2.64 9.76
N ARG A 58 -3.08 -2.91 8.97
CA ARG A 58 -3.12 -4.08 8.07
C ARG A 58 -2.10 -3.91 6.93
N GLN A 59 -1.19 -4.88 6.79
CA GLN A 59 -0.14 -4.91 5.77
C GLN A 59 -0.54 -5.63 4.48
N THR A 60 -1.74 -6.22 4.41
CA THR A 60 -2.19 -6.89 3.19
C THR A 60 -2.26 -5.91 2.03
N ALA A 61 -1.78 -6.33 0.87
CA ALA A 61 -1.85 -5.56 -0.36
C ALA A 61 -3.31 -5.20 -0.65
N LEU A 62 -3.70 -3.97 -0.30
CA LEU A 62 -5.02 -3.49 -0.68
C LEU A 62 -5.09 -3.51 -2.20
N PRO A 63 -6.19 -4.02 -2.79
CA PRO A 63 -6.28 -4.18 -4.23
C PRO A 63 -5.93 -2.85 -4.88
N ARG A 64 -4.79 -2.86 -5.60
CA ARG A 64 -4.38 -1.75 -6.47
C ARG A 64 -5.60 -1.47 -7.33
N GLY A 65 -6.22 -0.30 -7.18
CA GLY A 65 -7.48 0.00 -7.84
C GLY A 65 -7.35 -0.27 -9.34
N ARG A 66 -7.97 -1.34 -9.82
CA ARG A 66 -8.14 -1.85 -11.21
C ARG A 66 -6.95 -1.81 -12.21
N ALA A 67 -5.83 -1.16 -11.94
CA ALA A 67 -4.79 -0.88 -12.93
C ALA A 67 -3.77 -2.00 -13.12
N THR A 68 -3.70 -2.99 -12.22
CA THR A 68 -2.74 -4.12 -12.31
C THR A 68 -3.38 -5.46 -12.68
N VAL A 69 -4.72 -5.56 -12.71
CA VAL A 69 -5.40 -6.81 -13.09
C VAL A 69 -5.22 -7.12 -14.59
N ARG A 70 -4.78 -6.15 -15.41
CA ARG A 70 -4.60 -6.31 -16.87
C ARG A 70 -3.22 -6.80 -17.35
N ARG A 71 -2.33 -7.30 -16.49
CA ARG A 71 -1.00 -7.79 -16.95
C ARG A 71 -0.70 -9.27 -16.72
N HIS A 72 -1.67 -10.07 -16.25
CA HIS A 72 -1.51 -11.52 -16.09
C HIS A 72 -2.52 -12.36 -16.89
N ALA A 73 -3.19 -11.78 -17.89
CA ALA A 73 -4.06 -12.51 -18.83
C ALA A 73 -3.52 -12.40 -20.26
N THR A 74 -2.31 -12.90 -20.49
CA THR A 74 -1.85 -13.31 -21.82
C THR A 74 -0.87 -14.46 -21.62
N GLY A 75 -1.43 -15.64 -21.31
CA GLY A 75 -0.76 -16.91 -21.59
C GLY A 75 -1.01 -17.27 -23.05
N PRO A 76 -0.03 -17.81 -23.78
CA PRO A 76 -0.20 -18.23 -25.17
C PRO A 76 -0.91 -19.58 -25.18
N ASP A 77 -2.22 -19.58 -25.41
CA ASP A 77 -2.94 -20.80 -25.76
C ASP A 77 -4.18 -20.44 -26.57
N ALA A 78 -3.96 -20.18 -27.86
CA ALA A 78 -4.97 -20.10 -28.90
C ALA A 78 -4.30 -20.19 -30.27
N ALA A 79 -3.79 -21.38 -30.62
CA ALA A 79 -3.60 -21.84 -31.99
C ALA A 79 -3.13 -23.31 -31.98
N ASP A 80 -4.06 -24.26 -31.93
CA ASP A 80 -4.34 -25.24 -33.00
C ASP A 80 -5.69 -25.90 -32.71
#